data_AF-A0A954ESU2-F1
#
_entry.id   AF-A0A954ESU2-F1
#
_cell.length_a   1.000
_cell.length_b   1.000
_cell.length_c   1.000
_cell.angle_alpha   90.00
_cell.angle_beta   90.00
_cell.angle_gamma   90.00
#
_symmetry.space_group_name_H-M   'P 1'
#
loop_
_entity.id
_entity.type
_entity.pdbx_description
1 polymer ?
#
loop_
_entity_poly.entity_id
_entity_poly.type
_entity_poly.pdbx_seq_one_letter_code
_entity_poly.pdbx_strand_id
1 'polypeptide(L)'
;MTKKTIRWWLFASFVVALGAAPFLARGDADQRQTRQANQQQIAQLSESQYERLKRNQQVYRKMTPTEQDRILAFHAQLQRDQTEGNGELSRVLAEYQDWLKTLQPYQRDQLANTPDPGERIALMKRFVKVQRESAANRSMLRGPRKDEHEARFWEWIKQRSPGVPVLSPEELSRIMGAIESSAKYQINSETWNEIDQHEGIVRYVRLMQALKRSAEVNAIVFDRPKAIEDAADRIDQLTENSEVREFMREIDPEEKDRVPSKGFRLAQMLFKSFYVLLRERQRNATEEPTNEDLLGFFEQLSEPEQDALLSLEASDFHEDLNAQLTRPNLEFSVWDLGGIFWGPPNRNFGGRGPDPRFRSRGPGDREPADREPSDRRLGDRPENGGPPRRPLDGPPPGDPPPPRPNGENPRRGNF
;
A
#
# COMPACT_ATOMS: atom_id res chain seq x y z
N MET A 1 66.94 -9.92 -58.02
CA MET A 1 65.85 -10.77 -57.50
C MET A 1 65.39 -11.73 -58.57
N THR A 2 65.29 -13.02 -58.27
CA THR A 2 64.89 -14.03 -59.27
C THR A 2 63.36 -14.12 -59.35
N LYS A 3 62.79 -14.46 -60.52
CA LYS A 3 61.33 -14.57 -60.70
C LYS A 3 60.66 -15.52 -59.68
N LYS A 4 61.41 -16.47 -59.12
CA LYS A 4 60.95 -17.35 -58.05
C LYS A 4 60.74 -16.64 -56.71
N THR A 5 61.62 -15.71 -56.32
CA THR A 5 61.48 -15.01 -55.02
C THR A 5 60.33 -14.00 -55.04
N ILE A 6 60.06 -13.36 -56.18
CA ILE A 6 58.90 -12.46 -56.36
C ILE A 6 57.58 -13.25 -56.30
N ARG A 7 57.52 -14.44 -56.92
CA ARG A 7 56.34 -15.31 -56.85
C ARG A 7 56.06 -15.81 -55.44
N TRP A 8 57.10 -16.17 -54.68
CA TRP A 8 56.95 -16.58 -53.28
C TRP A 8 56.46 -15.44 -52.37
N TRP A 9 56.95 -14.22 -52.58
CA TRP A 9 56.49 -13.04 -51.83
C TRP A 9 55.04 -12.67 -52.10
N LEU A 10 54.61 -12.75 -53.37
CA LEU A 10 53.22 -12.50 -53.75
C LEU A 10 52.29 -13.59 -53.20
N PHE A 11 52.71 -14.85 -53.20
CA PHE A 11 51.92 -15.95 -52.64
C PHE A 11 51.78 -15.83 -51.11
N ALA A 12 52.88 -15.51 -50.41
CA ALA A 12 52.86 -15.29 -48.96
C ALA A 12 51.96 -14.10 -48.57
N SER A 13 52.02 -13.00 -49.34
CA SER A 13 51.17 -11.82 -49.09
C SER A 13 49.69 -12.12 -49.36
N PHE A 14 49.38 -12.94 -50.38
CA PHE A 14 48.01 -13.35 -50.70
C PHE A 14 47.42 -14.28 -49.63
N VAL A 15 48.21 -15.19 -49.07
CA VAL A 15 47.80 -16.08 -47.98
C VAL A 15 47.57 -15.31 -46.67
N VAL A 16 48.41 -14.31 -46.36
CA VAL A 16 48.19 -13.42 -45.20
C VAL A 16 46.94 -12.56 -45.39
N ALA A 17 46.70 -12.02 -46.59
CA ALA A 17 45.49 -11.25 -46.90
C ALA A 17 44.21 -12.11 -46.81
N LEU A 18 44.24 -13.36 -47.29
CA LEU A 18 43.13 -14.31 -47.16
C LEU A 18 42.90 -14.80 -45.72
N GLY A 19 43.96 -14.87 -44.91
CA GLY A 19 43.85 -15.21 -43.48
C GLY A 19 43.28 -14.08 -42.62
N ALA A 20 43.54 -12.82 -42.96
CA ALA A 20 43.04 -11.65 -42.24
C ALA A 20 41.61 -11.22 -42.66
N ALA A 21 41.21 -11.52 -43.91
CA ALA A 21 39.88 -11.21 -44.44
C ALA A 21 38.70 -11.72 -43.58
N PRO A 22 38.67 -12.97 -43.05
CA PRO A 22 37.57 -13.44 -42.20
C PRO A 22 37.52 -12.75 -40.83
N PHE A 23 38.64 -12.25 -40.30
CA PHE A 23 38.65 -11.49 -39.04
C PHE A 23 38.13 -10.06 -39.23
N LEU A 24 38.47 -9.42 -40.35
CA LEU A 24 37.92 -8.11 -40.72
C LEU A 24 36.42 -8.20 -41.06
N ALA A 25 35.98 -9.26 -41.74
CA ALA A 25 34.57 -9.48 -42.07
C ALA A 25 33.69 -9.81 -40.84
N ARG A 26 34.23 -10.49 -39.82
CA ARG A 26 33.50 -10.76 -38.56
C ARG A 26 33.31 -9.51 -37.70
N GLY A 27 34.36 -8.68 -37.56
CA GLY A 27 34.25 -7.41 -36.84
C GLY A 27 33.20 -6.47 -37.46
N ASP A 28 33.08 -6.49 -38.78
CA ASP A 28 32.09 -5.72 -39.53
C ASP A 28 30.65 -6.23 -39.34
N ALA A 29 30.47 -7.56 -39.21
CA ALA A 29 29.16 -8.18 -38.98
C ALA A 29 28.61 -7.88 -37.57
N ASP A 30 29.44 -8.03 -36.53
CA ASP A 30 29.05 -7.72 -35.15
C ASP A 30 28.76 -6.23 -34.96
N GLN A 31 29.54 -5.35 -35.62
CA GLN A 31 29.25 -3.91 -35.62
C GLN A 31 27.93 -3.59 -36.33
N ARG A 32 27.63 -4.24 -37.47
CA ARG A 32 26.37 -4.03 -38.18
C ARG A 32 25.18 -4.49 -37.35
N GLN A 33 25.29 -5.65 -36.69
CA GLN A 33 24.24 -6.17 -35.82
C GLN A 33 24.00 -5.25 -34.62
N THR A 34 25.07 -4.78 -33.98
CA THR A 34 24.98 -3.80 -32.87
C THR A 34 24.35 -2.49 -33.33
N ARG A 35 24.72 -1.97 -34.52
CA ARG A 35 24.10 -0.75 -35.08
C ARG A 35 22.61 -0.94 -35.37
N GLN A 36 22.22 -2.08 -35.94
CA GLN A 36 20.82 -2.40 -36.21
C GLN A 36 20.00 -2.52 -34.92
N ALA A 37 20.52 -3.22 -33.90
CA ALA A 37 19.88 -3.31 -32.60
C ALA A 37 19.70 -1.93 -31.95
N ASN A 38 20.73 -1.08 -31.99
CA ASN A 38 20.65 0.29 -31.48
C ASN A 38 19.65 1.14 -32.25
N GLN A 39 19.57 1.01 -33.58
CA GLN A 39 18.58 1.72 -34.40
C GLN A 39 17.15 1.31 -34.04
N GLN A 40 16.91 0.01 -33.84
CA GLN A 40 15.60 -0.49 -33.41
C GLN A 40 15.23 0.02 -32.02
N GLN A 41 16.17 0.04 -31.07
CA GLN A 41 15.93 0.61 -29.74
C GLN A 41 15.62 2.11 -29.81
N ILE A 42 16.37 2.87 -30.61
CA ILE A 42 16.13 4.31 -30.79
C ILE A 42 14.76 4.56 -31.43
N ALA A 43 14.34 3.74 -32.38
CA ALA A 43 13.03 3.85 -33.03
C ALA A 43 11.84 3.58 -32.08
N GLN A 44 12.07 2.83 -31.00
CA GLN A 44 11.06 2.56 -29.97
C GLN A 44 10.97 3.65 -28.88
N LEU A 45 11.88 4.63 -28.88
CA LEU A 45 11.86 5.72 -27.91
C LEU A 45 10.70 6.67 -28.18
N SER A 46 10.04 7.15 -27.12
CA SER A 46 9.14 8.30 -27.23
C SER A 46 9.91 9.56 -27.64
N GLU A 47 9.21 10.56 -28.18
CA GLU A 47 9.81 11.84 -28.60
C GLU A 47 10.61 12.50 -27.47
N SER A 48 10.08 12.49 -26.24
CA SER A 48 10.76 13.03 -25.06
C SER A 48 12.06 12.31 -24.71
N GLN A 49 12.10 10.98 -24.87
CA GLN A 49 13.28 10.16 -24.61
C GLN A 49 14.32 10.34 -25.72
N TYR A 50 13.88 10.46 -26.97
CA TYR A 50 14.75 10.73 -28.11
C TYR A 50 15.44 12.10 -27.97
N GLU A 51 14.70 13.16 -27.63
CA GLU A 51 15.28 14.49 -27.41
C GLU A 51 16.27 14.50 -26.24
N ARG A 52 15.99 13.74 -25.17
CA ARG A 52 16.95 13.55 -24.07
C ARG A 52 18.20 12.82 -24.53
N LEU A 53 18.07 11.75 -25.31
CA LEU A 53 19.20 11.00 -25.87
C LEU A 53 20.06 11.90 -26.77
N LYS A 54 19.44 12.70 -27.63
CA LYS A 54 20.11 13.66 -28.50
C LYS A 54 20.90 14.71 -27.73
N ARG A 55 20.32 15.29 -26.67
CA ARG A 55 21.04 16.23 -25.78
C ARG A 55 22.23 15.55 -25.09
N ASN A 56 22.04 14.35 -24.55
CA ASN A 56 23.13 13.59 -23.93
C ASN A 56 24.27 13.29 -24.92
N GLN A 57 23.93 12.93 -26.17
CA GLN A 57 24.91 12.71 -27.22
C GLN A 57 25.69 13.98 -27.55
N GLN A 58 25.02 15.13 -27.64
CA GLN A 58 25.69 16.41 -27.87
C GLN A 58 26.65 16.78 -26.74
N VAL A 59 26.26 16.53 -25.48
CA VAL A 59 27.13 16.72 -24.32
C VAL A 59 28.33 15.79 -24.38
N TYR A 60 28.12 14.50 -24.64
CA TYR A 60 29.19 13.51 -24.76
C TYR A 60 30.21 13.88 -25.83
N ARG A 61 29.75 14.34 -27.01
CA ARG A 61 30.64 14.77 -28.10
C ARG A 61 31.51 16.00 -27.76
N LYS A 62 31.09 16.81 -26.78
CA LYS A 62 31.85 17.99 -26.31
C LYS A 62 32.84 17.66 -25.19
N MET A 63 32.75 16.47 -24.60
CA MET A 63 33.68 16.01 -23.56
C MET A 63 35.08 15.79 -24.12
N THR A 64 36.09 15.89 -23.27
CA THR A 64 37.46 15.55 -23.60
C THR A 64 37.60 14.03 -23.85
N PRO A 65 38.60 13.58 -24.62
CA PRO A 65 38.83 12.15 -24.83
C PRO A 65 38.95 11.35 -23.53
N THR A 66 39.63 11.93 -22.52
CA THR A 66 39.80 11.31 -21.21
C THR A 66 38.48 11.10 -20.47
N GLU A 67 37.55 12.06 -20.57
CA GLU A 67 36.22 11.93 -19.97
C GLU A 67 35.37 10.88 -20.72
N GLN A 68 35.46 10.86 -22.04
CA GLN A 68 34.80 9.85 -22.87
C GLN A 68 35.27 8.44 -22.52
N ASP A 69 36.58 8.24 -22.38
CA ASP A 69 37.18 6.96 -21.98
C ASP A 69 36.73 6.52 -20.59
N ARG A 70 36.66 7.46 -19.63
CA ARG A 70 36.14 7.18 -18.28
C ARG A 70 34.70 6.68 -18.31
N ILE A 71 33.84 7.32 -19.11
CA ILE A 71 32.43 6.91 -19.26
C ILE A 71 32.33 5.52 -19.89
N LEU A 72 33.13 5.25 -20.93
CA LEU A 72 33.15 3.93 -21.59
C LEU A 72 33.64 2.83 -20.63
N ALA A 73 34.69 3.11 -19.85
CA ALA A 73 35.20 2.18 -18.84
C ALA A 73 34.15 1.89 -17.76
N PHE A 74 33.45 2.92 -17.28
CA PHE A 74 32.38 2.75 -16.31
C PHE A 74 31.19 1.97 -16.86
N HIS A 75 30.80 2.22 -18.12
CA HIS A 75 29.76 1.44 -18.79
C HIS A 75 30.13 -0.04 -18.91
N ALA A 76 31.38 -0.34 -19.27
CA ALA A 76 31.89 -1.71 -19.33
C ALA A 76 31.95 -2.39 -17.96
N GLN A 77 32.12 -1.63 -16.87
CA GLN A 77 32.00 -2.16 -15.50
C GLN A 77 30.54 -2.50 -15.18
N LEU A 78 29.59 -1.64 -15.53
CA LEU A 78 28.15 -1.91 -15.31
C LEU A 78 27.65 -3.12 -16.09
N GLN A 79 28.08 -3.27 -17.35
CA GLN A 79 27.71 -4.44 -18.16
C GLN A 79 28.25 -5.73 -17.55
N ARG A 80 29.51 -5.74 -17.10
CA ARG A 80 30.10 -6.90 -16.42
C ARG A 80 29.41 -7.19 -15.09
N ASP A 81 29.10 -6.17 -14.29
CA ASP A 81 28.34 -6.33 -13.05
C ASP A 81 26.96 -6.97 -13.29
N GLN A 82 26.28 -6.62 -14.38
CA GLN A 82 25.01 -7.25 -14.75
C GLN A 82 25.15 -8.72 -15.15
N THR A 83 26.23 -9.09 -15.85
CA THR A 83 26.40 -10.47 -16.36
C THR A 83 27.08 -11.39 -15.35
N GLU A 84 27.99 -10.86 -14.54
CA GLU A 84 28.91 -11.63 -13.67
C GLU A 84 28.75 -11.29 -12.18
N GLY A 85 28.28 -10.08 -11.83
CA GLY A 85 28.30 -9.50 -10.47
C GLY A 85 26.93 -9.38 -9.81
N ASN A 86 25.90 -10.10 -10.28
CA ASN A 86 24.51 -10.03 -9.78
C ASN A 86 23.82 -8.65 -9.90
N GLY A 87 24.43 -7.67 -10.59
CA GLY A 87 23.83 -6.35 -10.82
C GLY A 87 23.84 -5.41 -9.61
N GLU A 88 24.71 -5.64 -8.63
CA GLU A 88 24.74 -4.85 -7.39
C GLU A 88 25.08 -3.37 -7.65
N LEU A 89 26.06 -3.08 -8.50
CA LEU A 89 26.43 -1.71 -8.82
C LEU A 89 25.28 -0.96 -9.50
N SER A 90 24.55 -1.65 -10.38
CA SER A 90 23.36 -1.09 -11.03
C SER A 90 22.26 -0.75 -10.01
N ARG A 91 22.05 -1.61 -9.01
CA ARG A 91 21.08 -1.37 -7.92
C ARG A 91 21.50 -0.17 -7.07
N VAL A 92 22.77 -0.10 -6.65
CA VAL A 92 23.28 1.01 -5.84
C VAL A 92 23.14 2.35 -6.57
N LEU A 93 23.38 2.39 -7.88
CA LEU A 93 23.16 3.60 -8.67
C LEU A 93 21.69 4.01 -8.75
N ALA A 94 20.78 3.04 -8.86
CA ALA A 94 19.34 3.31 -8.85
C ALA A 94 18.89 3.87 -7.49
N GLU A 95 19.33 3.27 -6.38
CA GLU A 95 19.06 3.75 -5.03
C GLU A 95 19.64 5.15 -4.81
N TYR A 96 20.86 5.41 -5.28
CA TYR A 96 21.47 6.74 -5.23
C TYR A 96 20.67 7.76 -6.04
N GLN A 97 20.22 7.40 -7.24
CA GLN A 97 19.39 8.28 -8.08
C GLN A 97 18.05 8.60 -7.40
N ASP A 98 17.41 7.62 -6.77
CA ASP A 98 16.16 7.81 -6.05
C ASP A 98 16.36 8.68 -4.81
N TRP A 99 17.44 8.46 -4.06
CA TRP A 99 17.81 9.30 -2.93
C TRP A 99 18.06 10.76 -3.36
N LEU A 100 18.76 11.00 -4.48
CA LEU A 100 18.98 12.37 -5.00
C LEU A 100 17.68 13.14 -5.25
N LYS A 101 16.57 12.46 -5.58
CA LYS A 101 15.25 13.10 -5.77
C LYS A 101 14.69 13.64 -4.45
N THR A 102 15.09 13.09 -3.31
CA THR A 102 14.67 13.53 -1.97
C THR A 102 15.41 14.78 -1.49
N LEU A 103 16.54 15.12 -2.14
CA LEU A 103 17.35 16.28 -1.78
C LEU A 103 16.78 17.57 -2.37
N GLN A 104 17.04 18.68 -1.67
CA GLN A 104 16.76 20.02 -2.15
C GLN A 104 17.66 20.35 -3.36
N PRO A 105 17.22 21.22 -4.30
CA PRO A 105 18.01 21.54 -5.49
C PRO A 105 19.46 21.97 -5.19
N TYR A 106 19.66 22.85 -4.21
CA TYR A 106 21.00 23.33 -3.84
C TYR A 106 21.92 22.22 -3.30
N GLN A 107 21.36 21.20 -2.64
CA GLN A 107 22.12 20.06 -2.12
C GLN A 107 22.60 19.15 -3.25
N ARG A 108 21.78 18.98 -4.30
CA ARG A 108 22.17 18.23 -5.50
C ARG A 108 23.29 18.95 -6.25
N ASP A 109 23.16 20.27 -6.39
CA ASP A 109 24.19 21.09 -7.03
C ASP A 109 25.50 21.05 -6.24
N GLN A 110 25.43 21.09 -4.91
CA GLN A 110 26.61 20.96 -4.05
C GLN A 110 27.31 19.61 -4.27
N LEU A 111 26.57 18.49 -4.30
CA LEU A 111 27.15 17.17 -4.59
C LEU A 111 27.76 17.09 -5.99
N ALA A 112 27.10 17.67 -6.99
CA ALA A 112 27.57 17.68 -8.37
C ALA A 112 28.89 18.44 -8.52
N ASN A 113 29.04 19.54 -7.77
CA ASN A 113 30.20 20.43 -7.84
C ASN A 113 31.34 20.05 -6.88
N THR A 114 31.21 19.03 -6.04
CA THR A 114 32.31 18.53 -5.19
C THR A 114 33.10 17.46 -5.95
N PRO A 115 34.32 17.74 -6.44
CA PRO A 115 35.08 16.81 -7.27
C PRO A 115 35.76 15.71 -6.44
N ASP A 116 36.11 16.00 -5.18
CA ASP A 116 36.75 15.02 -4.29
C ASP A 116 35.74 13.96 -3.82
N PRO A 117 36.01 12.66 -4.04
CA PRO A 117 35.10 11.60 -3.62
C PRO A 117 34.90 11.51 -2.10
N GLY A 118 35.94 11.78 -1.30
CA GLY A 118 35.88 11.71 0.15
C GLY A 118 34.97 12.80 0.73
N GLU A 119 35.14 14.03 0.26
CA GLU A 119 34.28 15.16 0.60
C GLU A 119 32.83 14.94 0.16
N ARG A 120 32.62 14.37 -1.03
CA ARG A 120 31.27 14.05 -1.53
C ARG A 120 30.57 13.05 -0.61
N ILE A 121 31.26 12.00 -0.16
CA ILE A 121 30.71 11.02 0.79
C ILE A 121 30.40 11.68 2.14
N ALA A 122 31.27 12.57 2.63
CA ALA A 122 31.03 13.30 3.88
C ALA A 122 29.76 14.19 3.77
N LEU A 123 29.56 14.87 2.64
CA LEU A 123 28.36 15.65 2.37
C LEU A 123 27.11 14.77 2.32
N MET A 124 27.17 13.61 1.65
CA MET A 124 26.04 12.66 1.62
C MET A 124 25.63 12.24 3.02
N LYS A 125 26.60 11.85 3.87
CA LYS A 125 26.35 11.48 5.27
C LYS A 125 25.67 12.61 6.04
N ARG A 126 26.12 13.85 5.84
CA ARG A 126 25.53 15.04 6.47
C ARG A 126 24.07 15.24 6.04
N PHE A 127 23.76 15.11 4.75
CA PHE A 127 22.39 15.27 4.26
C PHE A 127 21.45 14.18 4.77
N VAL A 128 21.91 12.92 4.80
CA VAL A 128 21.14 11.83 5.41
C VAL A 128 20.87 12.12 6.89
N LYS A 129 21.86 12.60 7.64
CA LYS A 129 21.68 12.97 9.05
C LYS A 129 20.61 14.06 9.22
N VAL A 130 20.68 15.14 8.45
CA VAL A 130 19.69 16.24 8.50
C VAL A 130 18.29 15.77 8.12
N GLN A 131 18.17 14.88 7.12
CA GLN A 131 16.88 14.30 6.74
C GLN A 131 16.28 13.47 7.87
N ARG A 132 17.10 12.69 8.59
CA ARG A 132 16.66 11.92 9.77
C ARG A 132 16.24 12.83 10.92
N GLU A 133 17.05 13.81 11.29
CA GLU A 133 16.72 14.80 12.33
C GLU A 133 15.42 15.54 11.98
N SER A 134 15.23 15.92 10.72
CA SER A 134 14.00 16.60 10.26
C SER A 134 12.79 15.66 10.20
N ALA A 135 12.99 14.36 9.97
CA ALA A 135 11.92 13.38 10.04
C ALA A 135 11.49 13.17 11.50
N ALA A 136 12.45 13.03 12.42
CA ALA A 136 12.22 12.91 13.86
C ALA A 136 11.53 14.15 14.44
N ASN A 137 11.98 15.36 14.11
CA ASN A 137 11.30 16.58 14.55
C ASN A 137 9.88 16.71 13.98
N ARG A 138 9.66 16.23 12.75
CA ARG A 138 8.31 16.21 12.16
C ARG A 138 7.41 15.17 12.81
N SER A 139 7.92 14.02 13.24
CA SER A 139 7.16 13.04 14.03
C SER A 139 6.94 13.47 15.48
N MET A 140 7.76 14.39 16.02
CA MET A 140 7.51 15.01 17.32
C MET A 140 6.43 16.11 17.26
N LEU A 141 6.40 16.90 16.18
CA LEU A 141 5.46 18.03 16.02
C LEU A 141 4.12 17.65 15.38
N ARG A 142 4.06 16.54 14.66
CA ARG A 142 2.82 15.89 14.26
C ARG A 142 2.69 14.68 15.17
N GLY A 143 1.68 14.66 16.03
CA GLY A 143 1.31 13.47 16.79
C GLY A 143 1.23 12.21 15.91
N PRO A 144 1.22 11.02 16.55
CA PRO A 144 1.49 9.75 15.90
C PRO A 144 0.66 9.56 14.63
N ARG A 145 1.30 9.02 13.58
CA ARG A 145 0.79 8.86 12.21
C ARG A 145 -0.39 7.87 12.06
N LYS A 146 -1.12 7.61 13.15
CA LYS A 146 -2.34 6.78 13.26
C LYS A 146 -3.51 7.30 12.42
N ASP A 147 -3.45 8.55 11.98
CA ASP A 147 -4.56 9.21 11.30
C ASP A 147 -4.86 8.69 9.90
N GLU A 148 -3.92 8.18 9.09
CA GLU A 148 -4.26 7.87 7.69
C GLU A 148 -5.21 6.68 7.55
N HIS A 149 -4.97 5.60 8.29
CA HIS A 149 -5.83 4.41 8.25
C HIS A 149 -7.15 4.65 8.98
N GLU A 150 -7.11 5.34 10.12
CA GLU A 150 -8.32 5.69 10.86
C GLU A 150 -9.15 6.74 10.13
N ALA A 151 -8.53 7.75 9.51
CA ALA A 151 -9.23 8.72 8.67
C ALA A 151 -9.81 8.07 7.41
N ARG A 152 -9.11 7.10 6.79
CA ARG A 152 -9.68 6.32 5.68
C ARG A 152 -10.86 5.47 6.13
N PHE A 153 -10.76 4.83 7.29
CA PHE A 153 -11.86 4.08 7.87
C PHE A 153 -13.04 5.00 8.21
N TRP A 154 -12.76 6.19 8.73
CA TRP A 154 -13.78 7.19 9.05
C TRP A 154 -14.44 7.77 7.78
N GLU A 155 -13.66 8.08 6.76
CA GLU A 155 -14.20 8.47 5.46
C GLU A 155 -15.03 7.35 4.84
N TRP A 156 -14.61 6.08 4.99
CA TRP A 156 -15.42 4.94 4.58
C TRP A 156 -16.74 4.86 5.36
N ILE A 157 -16.74 5.09 6.67
CA ILE A 157 -17.97 5.15 7.48
C ILE A 157 -18.87 6.31 7.03
N LYS A 158 -18.32 7.51 6.86
CA LYS A 158 -19.08 8.68 6.39
C LYS A 158 -19.72 8.42 5.03
N GLN A 159 -18.97 7.78 4.12
CA GLN A 159 -19.44 7.47 2.76
C GLN A 159 -20.52 6.38 2.74
N ARG A 160 -20.43 5.38 3.62
CA ARG A 160 -21.41 4.27 3.68
C ARG A 160 -22.62 4.52 4.57
N SER A 161 -22.50 5.48 5.47
CA SER A 161 -23.51 5.77 6.47
C SER A 161 -23.80 7.28 6.55
N PRO A 162 -24.02 7.99 5.42
CA PRO A 162 -24.50 9.37 5.49
C PRO A 162 -25.86 9.38 6.19
N GLY A 163 -26.04 10.28 7.16
CA GLY A 163 -27.32 10.42 7.86
C GLY A 163 -27.62 9.40 8.96
N VAL A 164 -26.70 8.49 9.32
CA VAL A 164 -26.91 7.64 10.51
C VAL A 164 -26.86 8.51 11.77
N PRO A 165 -27.91 8.58 12.61
CA PRO A 165 -27.89 9.42 13.80
C PRO A 165 -26.93 8.88 14.86
N VAL A 166 -26.44 9.77 15.72
CA VAL A 166 -25.64 9.42 16.91
C VAL A 166 -26.60 9.41 18.10
N LEU A 167 -26.62 8.31 18.85
CA LEU A 167 -27.45 8.17 20.04
C LEU A 167 -26.89 9.01 21.18
N SER A 168 -27.75 9.69 21.93
CA SER A 168 -27.31 10.32 23.19
C SER A 168 -26.84 9.25 24.18
N PRO A 169 -26.03 9.60 25.20
CA PRO A 169 -25.64 8.65 26.25
C PRO A 169 -26.83 7.97 26.92
N GLU A 170 -27.92 8.69 27.18
CA GLU A 170 -29.13 8.15 27.81
C GLU A 170 -29.91 7.21 26.87
N GLU A 171 -29.98 7.53 25.58
CA GLU A 171 -30.61 6.68 24.57
C GLU A 171 -29.81 5.40 24.33
N LEU A 172 -28.49 5.53 24.20
CA LEU A 172 -27.58 4.40 24.09
C LEU A 172 -27.73 3.48 25.30
N SER A 173 -27.75 4.03 26.52
CA SER A 173 -27.95 3.24 27.74
C SER A 173 -29.28 2.48 27.74
N ARG A 174 -30.39 3.13 27.36
CA ARG A 174 -31.71 2.49 27.24
C ARG A 174 -31.72 1.35 26.21
N ILE A 175 -31.14 1.59 25.03
CA ILE A 175 -31.05 0.59 23.96
C ILE A 175 -30.17 -0.59 24.39
N MET A 176 -29.03 -0.32 25.01
CA MET A 176 -28.14 -1.37 25.52
C MET A 176 -28.83 -2.20 26.62
N GLY A 177 -29.60 -1.58 27.52
CA GLY A 177 -30.42 -2.30 28.50
C GLY A 177 -31.48 -3.22 27.87
N ALA A 178 -32.08 -2.80 26.75
CA ALA A 178 -33.00 -3.63 25.99
C ALA A 178 -32.29 -4.82 25.32
N ILE A 179 -31.09 -4.59 24.77
CA ILE A 179 -30.22 -5.63 24.19
C ILE A 179 -29.80 -6.62 25.27
N GLU A 180 -29.36 -6.15 26.44
CA GLU A 180 -28.97 -6.99 27.59
C GLU A 180 -30.10 -7.91 28.03
N SER A 181 -31.31 -7.35 28.15
CA SER A 181 -32.51 -8.10 28.54
C SER A 181 -32.80 -9.24 27.55
N SER A 182 -32.62 -9.01 26.25
CA SER A 182 -32.78 -10.02 25.20
C SER A 182 -31.58 -10.98 25.09
N ALA A 183 -30.39 -10.53 25.49
CA ALA A 183 -29.14 -11.29 25.42
C ALA A 183 -29.02 -12.36 26.52
N LYS A 184 -29.82 -12.27 27.59
CA LYS A 184 -29.75 -13.16 28.77
C LYS A 184 -29.76 -14.65 28.44
N TYR A 185 -30.41 -15.04 27.35
CA TYR A 185 -30.51 -16.44 26.89
C TYR A 185 -29.52 -16.81 25.78
N GLN A 186 -28.74 -15.84 25.28
CA GLN A 186 -27.78 -16.02 24.18
C GLN A 186 -26.34 -16.19 24.68
N ILE A 187 -26.04 -15.65 25.86
CA ILE A 187 -24.70 -15.64 26.46
C ILE A 187 -24.71 -16.49 27.73
N ASN A 188 -23.64 -17.26 27.96
CA ASN A 188 -23.50 -18.09 29.15
C ASN A 188 -23.20 -17.24 30.42
N SER A 189 -23.39 -17.82 31.61
CA SER A 189 -23.22 -17.10 32.88
C SER A 189 -21.78 -16.66 33.16
N GLU A 190 -20.78 -17.39 32.69
CA GLU A 190 -19.36 -17.05 32.87
C GLU A 190 -19.02 -15.76 32.11
N THR A 191 -19.42 -15.67 30.85
CA THR A 191 -19.25 -14.46 30.04
C THR A 191 -20.05 -13.27 30.59
N TRP A 192 -21.23 -13.50 31.18
CA TRP A 192 -21.94 -12.43 31.90
C TRP A 192 -21.15 -11.88 33.09
N ASN A 193 -20.53 -12.76 33.89
CA ASN A 193 -19.69 -12.35 35.00
C ASN A 193 -18.47 -11.52 34.54
N GLU A 194 -17.89 -11.84 33.38
CA GLU A 194 -16.83 -11.02 32.76
C GLU A 194 -17.35 -9.66 32.32
N ILE A 195 -18.51 -9.60 31.64
CA ILE A 195 -19.12 -8.34 31.19
C ILE A 195 -19.43 -7.41 32.37
N ASP A 196 -19.95 -7.96 33.47
CA ASP A 196 -20.36 -7.18 34.65
C ASP A 196 -19.17 -6.67 35.50
N GLN A 197 -17.93 -7.09 35.20
CA GLN A 197 -16.72 -6.48 35.79
C GLN A 197 -16.36 -5.13 35.18
N HIS A 198 -17.01 -4.75 34.08
CA HIS A 198 -16.76 -3.51 33.37
C HIS A 198 -17.91 -2.53 33.52
N GLU A 199 -17.67 -1.24 33.27
CA GLU A 199 -18.71 -0.21 33.29
C GLU A 199 -18.73 0.61 31.99
N GLY A 200 -19.84 1.33 31.77
CA GLY A 200 -20.01 2.26 30.65
C GLY A 200 -19.76 1.63 29.28
N ILE A 201 -19.02 2.36 28.42
CA ILE A 201 -18.77 1.95 27.03
C ILE A 201 -18.01 0.62 26.91
N VAL A 202 -17.10 0.33 27.85
CA VAL A 202 -16.29 -0.90 27.85
C VAL A 202 -17.22 -2.11 28.02
N ARG A 203 -18.14 -2.04 28.99
CA ARG A 203 -19.17 -3.06 29.21
C ARG A 203 -20.02 -3.30 27.96
N TYR A 204 -20.46 -2.23 27.29
CA TYR A 204 -21.27 -2.34 26.07
C TYR A 204 -20.50 -2.99 24.92
N VAL A 205 -19.23 -2.66 24.72
CA VAL A 205 -18.40 -3.29 23.69
C VAL A 205 -18.19 -4.78 24.00
N ARG A 206 -17.91 -5.14 25.25
CA ARG A 206 -17.78 -6.55 25.69
C ARG A 206 -19.06 -7.34 25.45
N LEU A 207 -20.22 -6.79 25.78
CA LEU A 207 -21.51 -7.41 25.49
C LEU A 207 -21.69 -7.69 24.00
N MET A 208 -21.36 -6.73 23.14
CA MET A 208 -21.50 -6.89 21.69
C MET A 208 -20.51 -7.91 21.11
N GLN A 209 -19.29 -8.00 21.66
CA GLN A 209 -18.35 -9.09 21.33
C GLN A 209 -18.92 -10.46 21.70
N ALA A 210 -19.48 -10.59 22.90
CA ALA A 210 -20.07 -11.83 23.37
C ALA A 210 -21.27 -12.26 22.51
N LEU A 211 -22.17 -11.32 22.20
CA LEU A 211 -23.30 -11.55 21.30
C LEU A 211 -22.84 -12.01 19.92
N LYS A 212 -21.82 -11.37 19.35
CA LYS A 212 -21.25 -11.78 18.06
C LYS A 212 -20.71 -13.19 18.09
N ARG A 213 -19.89 -13.54 19.11
CA ARG A 213 -19.35 -14.90 19.27
C ARG A 213 -20.47 -15.93 19.39
N SER A 214 -21.54 -15.61 20.13
CA SER A 214 -22.69 -16.51 20.28
C SER A 214 -23.47 -16.70 18.97
N ALA A 215 -23.50 -15.69 18.10
CA ALA A 215 -24.15 -15.75 16.79
C ALA A 215 -23.30 -16.47 15.74
N GLU A 216 -21.98 -16.30 15.77
CA GLU A 216 -21.03 -16.97 14.86
C GLU A 216 -21.03 -18.50 15.04
N VAL A 217 -21.32 -18.98 16.25
CA VAL A 217 -21.53 -20.41 16.52
C VAL A 217 -22.77 -20.95 15.79
N ASN A 218 -23.72 -20.08 15.44
CA ASN A 218 -25.07 -20.47 15.01
C ASN A 218 -25.44 -20.17 13.54
N ALA A 219 -24.76 -19.27 12.79
CA ALA A 219 -25.17 -18.99 11.40
C ALA A 219 -24.13 -18.33 10.45
N ILE A 220 -24.45 -18.42 9.15
CA ILE A 220 -23.75 -17.96 7.95
C ILE A 220 -23.50 -16.44 7.99
N VAL A 221 -22.26 -16.00 8.25
CA VAL A 221 -21.52 -14.75 7.94
C VAL A 221 -22.20 -13.36 8.10
N PHE A 222 -23.53 -13.24 8.09
CA PHE A 222 -24.28 -11.98 8.11
C PHE A 222 -25.48 -11.95 9.06
N ASP A 223 -25.80 -13.06 9.74
CA ASP A 223 -26.91 -13.06 10.71
C ASP A 223 -26.55 -12.22 11.94
N ARG A 224 -27.42 -11.25 12.23
CA ARG A 224 -27.30 -10.39 13.41
C ARG A 224 -27.68 -11.16 14.66
N PRO A 225 -27.04 -10.89 15.82
CA PRO A 225 -27.53 -11.40 17.09
C PRO A 225 -29.00 -11.02 17.29
N LYS A 226 -29.84 -12.01 17.64
CA LYS A 226 -31.29 -11.82 17.82
C LYS A 226 -31.60 -10.69 18.82
N ALA A 227 -30.74 -10.50 19.83
CA ALA A 227 -30.90 -9.41 20.79
C ALA A 227 -30.93 -8.01 20.14
N ILE A 228 -30.18 -7.81 19.05
CA ILE A 228 -30.16 -6.53 18.32
C ILE A 228 -31.47 -6.37 17.53
N GLU A 229 -31.95 -7.41 16.86
CA GLU A 229 -33.23 -7.37 16.15
C GLU A 229 -34.40 -7.10 17.12
N ASP A 230 -34.45 -7.80 18.26
CA ASP A 230 -35.48 -7.60 19.28
C ASP A 230 -35.47 -6.16 19.85
N ALA A 231 -34.29 -5.54 19.96
CA ALA A 231 -34.17 -4.14 20.38
C ALA A 231 -34.59 -3.19 19.26
N ALA A 232 -34.24 -3.50 18.01
CA ALA A 232 -34.60 -2.70 16.84
C ALA A 232 -36.11 -2.66 16.59
N ASP A 233 -36.83 -3.75 16.87
CA ASP A 233 -38.29 -3.78 16.79
C ASP A 233 -38.97 -2.93 17.86
N ARG A 234 -38.30 -2.68 18.97
CA ARG A 234 -38.79 -1.85 20.08
C ARG A 234 -38.26 -0.40 20.03
N ILE A 235 -37.56 -0.01 18.97
CA ILE A 235 -36.83 1.28 18.94
C ILE A 235 -37.75 2.49 19.18
N ASP A 236 -38.99 2.48 18.69
CA ASP A 236 -39.97 3.56 18.90
C ASP A 236 -40.28 3.78 20.40
N GLN A 237 -40.11 2.76 21.25
CA GLN A 237 -40.28 2.81 22.70
C GLN A 237 -39.00 3.20 23.45
N LEU A 238 -37.84 3.01 22.82
CA LEU A 238 -36.52 3.19 23.45
C LEU A 238 -35.94 4.58 23.25
N THR A 239 -36.42 5.32 22.25
CA THR A 239 -36.00 6.70 21.95
C THR A 239 -37.20 7.60 21.67
N GLU A 240 -37.07 8.87 22.05
CA GLU A 240 -37.99 9.95 21.69
C GLU A 240 -37.47 10.78 20.51
N ASN A 241 -36.22 10.58 20.09
CA ASN A 241 -35.57 11.33 19.03
C ASN A 241 -36.21 10.99 17.68
N SER A 242 -36.79 12.01 17.05
CA SER A 242 -37.45 11.89 15.76
C SER A 242 -36.49 11.48 14.64
N GLU A 243 -35.22 11.91 14.68
CA GLU A 243 -34.20 11.55 13.70
C GLU A 243 -33.89 10.05 13.75
N VAL A 244 -33.76 9.49 14.95
CA VAL A 244 -33.56 8.04 15.14
C VAL A 244 -34.77 7.24 14.63
N ARG A 245 -35.98 7.70 14.93
CA ARG A 245 -37.22 7.03 14.46
C ARG A 245 -37.38 7.12 12.95
N GLU A 246 -37.07 8.27 12.35
CA GLU A 246 -37.10 8.48 10.90
C GLU A 246 -36.06 7.60 10.21
N PHE A 247 -34.81 7.60 10.69
CA PHE A 247 -33.76 6.73 10.18
C PHE A 247 -34.14 5.24 10.26
N MET A 248 -34.88 4.82 11.28
CA MET A 248 -35.36 3.43 11.40
C MET A 248 -36.54 3.10 10.47
N ARG A 249 -37.29 4.10 10.00
CA ARG A 249 -38.45 3.95 9.11
C ARG A 249 -38.12 4.12 7.64
N GLU A 250 -37.12 4.93 7.32
CA GLU A 250 -36.72 5.28 5.97
C GLU A 250 -35.99 4.12 5.29
N ILE A 251 -36.70 3.04 4.99
CA ILE A 251 -36.18 1.93 4.20
C ILE A 251 -36.12 2.40 2.75
N ASP A 252 -34.91 2.58 2.23
CA ASP A 252 -34.70 2.97 0.83
C ASP A 252 -35.35 1.92 -0.09
N PRO A 253 -36.33 2.31 -0.93
CA PRO A 253 -37.00 1.39 -1.83
C PRO A 253 -36.06 0.80 -2.89
N GLU A 254 -34.92 1.41 -3.23
CA GLU A 254 -33.90 0.83 -4.11
C GLU A 254 -33.04 -0.23 -3.41
N GLU A 255 -32.95 -0.21 -2.08
CA GLU A 255 -32.35 -1.28 -1.27
C GLU A 255 -33.29 -2.47 -1.02
N LYS A 256 -34.50 -2.50 -1.60
CA LYS A 256 -35.51 -3.54 -1.37
C LYS A 256 -35.06 -4.97 -1.68
N ASP A 257 -34.12 -5.16 -2.60
CA ASP A 257 -33.57 -6.50 -2.91
C ASP A 257 -32.44 -6.93 -1.95
N ARG A 258 -32.02 -6.03 -1.05
CA ARG A 258 -30.97 -6.22 -0.04
C ARG A 258 -31.37 -5.67 1.32
N VAL A 259 -32.67 -5.72 1.67
CA VAL A 259 -33.26 -5.01 2.81
C VAL A 259 -32.34 -5.10 4.04
N PRO A 260 -31.67 -4.00 4.42
CA PRO A 260 -30.97 -3.98 5.69
C PRO A 260 -32.06 -4.08 6.75
N SER A 261 -32.05 -5.17 7.53
CA SER A 261 -33.01 -5.37 8.62
C SER A 261 -33.01 -4.17 9.56
N LYS A 262 -34.08 -3.98 10.34
CA LYS A 262 -34.07 -2.98 11.41
C LYS A 262 -32.87 -3.19 12.34
N GLY A 263 -32.48 -4.44 12.63
CA GLY A 263 -31.27 -4.74 13.38
C GLY A 263 -29.98 -4.27 12.69
N PHE A 264 -29.89 -4.27 11.36
CA PHE A 264 -28.75 -3.69 10.65
C PHE A 264 -28.65 -2.17 10.86
N ARG A 265 -29.77 -1.45 10.77
CA ARG A 265 -29.81 0.00 11.00
C ARG A 265 -29.48 0.34 12.45
N LEU A 266 -30.02 -0.43 13.41
CA LEU A 266 -29.65 -0.29 14.82
C LEU A 266 -28.14 -0.56 15.02
N ALA A 267 -27.59 -1.59 14.38
CA ALA A 267 -26.16 -1.87 14.41
C ALA A 267 -25.31 -0.72 13.86
N GLN A 268 -25.74 -0.03 12.79
CA GLN A 268 -25.05 1.18 12.29
C GLN A 268 -25.05 2.31 13.33
N MET A 269 -26.19 2.57 13.98
CA MET A 269 -26.31 3.60 15.01
C MET A 269 -25.44 3.29 16.24
N LEU A 270 -25.49 2.04 16.72
CA LEU A 270 -24.66 1.58 17.85
C LEU A 270 -23.18 1.72 17.53
N PHE A 271 -22.76 1.27 16.35
CA PHE A 271 -21.38 1.40 15.90
C PHE A 271 -20.93 2.88 15.86
N LYS A 272 -21.72 3.76 15.24
CA LYS A 272 -21.39 5.19 15.14
C LYS A 272 -21.32 5.83 16.52
N SER A 273 -22.26 5.50 17.41
CA SER A 273 -22.33 6.04 18.77
C SER A 273 -21.16 5.57 19.63
N PHE A 274 -20.79 4.28 19.57
CA PHE A 274 -19.61 3.77 20.26
C PHE A 274 -18.32 4.40 19.76
N TYR A 275 -18.19 4.60 18.44
CA TYR A 275 -17.03 5.27 17.88
C TYR A 275 -16.90 6.70 18.40
N VAL A 276 -17.98 7.49 18.36
CA VAL A 276 -17.96 8.88 18.86
C VAL A 276 -17.57 8.91 20.34
N LEU A 277 -18.17 8.06 21.18
CA LEU A 277 -17.85 7.99 22.60
C LEU A 277 -16.42 7.53 22.89
N LEU A 278 -15.90 6.53 22.17
CA LEU A 278 -14.51 6.10 22.30
C LEU A 278 -13.54 7.17 21.84
N ARG A 279 -13.88 7.92 20.79
CA ARG A 279 -13.05 9.01 20.29
C ARG A 279 -13.08 10.21 21.22
N GLU A 280 -14.24 10.53 21.80
CA GLU A 280 -14.36 11.58 22.81
C GLU A 280 -13.59 11.19 24.07
N ARG A 281 -13.71 9.94 24.53
CA ARG A 281 -12.89 9.41 25.62
C ARG A 281 -11.40 9.46 25.28
N GLN A 282 -11.01 9.09 24.06
CA GLN A 282 -9.64 9.21 23.59
C GLN A 282 -9.16 10.65 23.65
N ARG A 283 -9.91 11.60 23.08
CA ARG A 283 -9.60 13.04 23.09
C ARG A 283 -9.49 13.59 24.51
N ASN A 284 -10.41 13.23 25.37
CA ASN A 284 -10.41 13.65 26.77
C ASN A 284 -9.29 12.97 27.58
N ALA A 285 -8.85 11.78 27.15
CA ALA A 285 -7.67 11.09 27.68
C ALA A 285 -6.35 11.53 26.99
N THR A 286 -6.43 12.34 25.94
CA THR A 286 -5.29 12.98 25.25
C THR A 286 -5.27 14.46 25.55
N GLU A 287 -5.19 14.81 26.83
CA GLU A 287 -4.19 15.83 27.15
C GLU A 287 -2.85 15.20 26.72
N GLU A 288 -2.18 15.79 25.72
CA GLU A 288 -0.92 15.24 25.22
C GLU A 288 0.01 15.03 26.42
N PRO A 289 0.47 13.79 26.68
CA PRO A 289 1.31 13.54 27.83
C PRO A 289 2.50 14.49 27.80
N THR A 290 2.71 15.20 28.91
CA THR A 290 3.86 16.09 29.00
C THR A 290 5.14 15.26 28.93
N ASN A 291 6.27 15.90 28.61
CA ASN A 291 7.55 15.21 28.66
C ASN A 291 7.84 14.64 30.07
N GLU A 292 7.29 15.24 31.12
CA GLU A 292 7.39 14.76 32.49
C GLU A 292 6.57 13.47 32.69
N ASP A 293 5.37 13.40 32.13
CA ASP A 293 4.54 12.17 32.17
C ASP A 293 5.21 11.02 31.39
N LEU A 294 5.78 11.32 30.23
CA LEU A 294 6.50 10.32 29.42
C LEU A 294 7.75 9.80 30.13
N LEU A 295 8.52 10.69 30.77
CA LEU A 295 9.71 10.32 31.51
C LEU A 295 9.34 9.50 32.76
N GLY A 296 8.35 9.95 33.53
CA GLY A 296 7.86 9.23 34.70
C GLY A 296 7.29 7.86 34.35
N PHE A 297 6.63 7.71 33.20
CA PHE A 297 6.19 6.41 32.70
C PHE A 297 7.35 5.53 32.25
N PHE A 298 8.33 6.08 31.51
CA PHE A 298 9.51 5.35 31.08
C PHE A 298 10.29 4.76 32.27
N GLU A 299 10.44 5.53 33.35
CA GLU A 299 11.08 5.08 34.59
C GLU A 299 10.32 3.95 35.30
N GLN A 300 9.02 3.80 35.07
CA GLN A 300 8.18 2.74 35.64
C GLN A 300 8.21 1.43 34.82
N LEU A 301 8.65 1.48 33.56
CA LEU A 301 8.80 0.30 32.72
C LEU A 301 9.90 -0.62 33.26
N SER A 302 9.81 -1.92 32.98
CA SER A 302 10.87 -2.86 33.34
C SER A 302 12.14 -2.58 32.53
N GLU A 303 13.32 -2.92 33.08
CA GLU A 303 14.61 -2.73 32.41
C GLU A 303 14.64 -3.30 30.96
N PRO A 304 14.09 -4.51 30.68
CA PRO A 304 14.01 -5.01 29.30
C PRO A 304 13.12 -4.18 28.37
N GLU A 305 12.04 -3.58 28.87
CA GLU A 305 11.15 -2.71 28.08
C GLU A 305 11.81 -1.36 27.82
N GLN A 306 12.51 -0.82 28.81
CA GLN A 306 13.32 0.39 28.66
C GLN A 306 14.42 0.18 27.60
N ASP A 307 15.15 -0.93 27.67
CA ASP A 307 16.19 -1.29 26.70
C ASP A 307 15.62 -1.48 25.29
N ALA A 308 14.47 -2.15 25.18
CA ALA A 308 13.78 -2.32 23.90
C ALA A 308 13.41 -0.97 23.28
N LEU A 309 12.86 -0.04 24.07
CA LEU A 309 12.55 1.31 23.62
C LEU A 309 13.82 2.08 23.23
N LEU A 310 14.88 2.04 24.05
CA LEU A 310 16.15 2.72 23.77
C LEU A 310 16.87 2.19 22.53
N SER A 311 16.54 0.98 22.08
CA SER A 311 17.05 0.42 20.82
C SER A 311 16.38 0.99 19.57
N LEU A 312 15.24 1.68 19.73
CA LEU A 312 14.50 2.32 18.65
C LEU A 312 15.14 3.65 18.23
N GLU A 313 14.90 4.06 16.99
CA GLU A 313 15.25 5.42 16.55
C GLU A 313 14.45 6.46 17.34
N ALA A 314 14.96 7.69 17.50
CA ALA A 314 14.36 8.69 18.38
C ALA A 314 12.87 9.02 18.06
N SER A 315 12.47 8.97 16.78
CA SER A 315 11.07 9.12 16.39
C SER A 315 10.20 7.98 16.91
N ASP A 316 10.71 6.77 16.81
CA ASP A 316 10.00 5.52 17.09
C ASP A 316 9.95 5.27 18.59
N PHE A 317 11.00 5.66 19.33
CA PHE A 317 11.04 5.71 20.79
C PHE A 317 9.88 6.54 21.33
N HIS A 318 9.76 7.79 20.88
CA HIS A 318 8.70 8.69 21.36
C HIS A 318 7.31 8.21 20.95
N GLU A 319 7.15 7.71 19.72
CA GLU A 319 5.89 7.18 19.25
C GLU A 319 5.45 5.96 20.05
N ASP A 320 6.35 5.00 20.30
CA ASP A 320 6.02 3.78 21.03
C ASP A 320 5.85 4.02 22.53
N LEU A 321 6.67 4.88 23.15
CA LEU A 321 6.51 5.29 24.56
C LEU A 321 5.18 6.01 24.79
N ASN A 322 4.84 6.98 23.93
CA ASN A 322 3.57 7.68 24.01
C ASN A 322 2.40 6.72 23.74
N ALA A 323 2.55 5.79 22.78
CA ALA A 323 1.55 4.76 22.55
C ALA A 323 1.39 3.85 23.79
N GLN A 324 2.46 3.43 24.45
CA GLN A 324 2.40 2.58 25.64
C GLN A 324 1.81 3.31 26.86
N LEU A 325 2.04 4.62 27.02
CA LEU A 325 1.44 5.43 28.08
C LEU A 325 -0.05 5.70 27.85
N THR A 326 -0.45 5.92 26.59
CA THR A 326 -1.84 6.26 26.23
C THR A 326 -2.72 5.03 25.96
N ARG A 327 -2.14 3.86 25.66
CA ARG A 327 -2.85 2.59 25.42
C ARG A 327 -3.49 1.90 26.64
N PRO A 328 -3.03 2.02 27.90
CA PRO A 328 -3.47 1.11 28.95
C PRO A 328 -4.93 1.32 29.36
N ASN A 329 -5.57 2.41 28.94
CA ASN A 329 -6.97 2.72 29.27
C ASN A 329 -7.99 2.47 28.15
N LEU A 330 -7.55 2.05 26.96
CA LEU A 330 -8.45 1.74 25.84
C LEU A 330 -8.23 0.29 25.41
N GLU A 331 -8.93 -0.59 26.11
CA GLU A 331 -8.97 -2.04 25.84
C GLU A 331 -9.44 -2.40 24.41
N PHE A 332 -9.99 -1.42 23.67
CA PHE A 332 -10.51 -1.62 22.32
C PHE A 332 -9.99 -0.56 21.36
N SER A 333 -9.59 -1.01 20.17
CA SER A 333 -9.37 -0.17 19.01
C SER A 333 -10.68 0.06 18.23
N VAL A 334 -10.69 1.10 17.41
CA VAL A 334 -11.76 1.37 16.44
C VAL A 334 -11.95 0.18 15.47
N TRP A 335 -10.89 -0.58 15.19
CA TRP A 335 -10.95 -1.77 14.35
C TRP A 335 -11.68 -2.92 15.02
N ASP A 336 -11.56 -3.06 16.35
CA ASP A 336 -12.31 -4.06 17.11
C ASP A 336 -13.82 -3.79 17.02
N LEU A 337 -14.23 -2.50 17.05
CA LEU A 337 -15.62 -2.12 16.76
C LEU A 337 -16.02 -2.51 15.34
N GLY A 338 -15.19 -2.22 14.33
CA GLY A 338 -15.46 -2.60 12.95
C GLY A 338 -15.65 -4.11 12.82
N GLY A 339 -14.79 -4.88 13.49
CA GLY A 339 -14.84 -6.33 13.58
C GLY A 339 -16.13 -6.85 14.21
N ILE A 340 -16.65 -6.16 15.24
CA ILE A 340 -17.90 -6.52 15.93
C ILE A 340 -19.10 -6.36 14.99
N PHE A 341 -19.20 -5.23 14.29
CA PHE A 341 -20.41 -4.90 13.53
C PHE A 341 -20.38 -5.35 12.07
N TRP A 342 -19.21 -5.55 11.48
CA TRP A 342 -19.09 -5.79 10.03
C TRP A 342 -18.31 -7.06 9.68
N GLY A 343 -17.92 -7.83 10.69
CA GLY A 343 -16.98 -8.94 10.54
C GLY A 343 -15.54 -8.45 10.39
N PRO A 344 -14.55 -9.36 10.36
CA PRO A 344 -13.18 -8.95 10.07
C PRO A 344 -13.20 -8.15 8.77
N PRO A 345 -12.51 -6.98 8.69
CA PRO A 345 -12.37 -6.29 7.43
C PRO A 345 -11.76 -7.30 6.47
N ASN A 346 -12.58 -7.77 5.54
CA ASN A 346 -12.13 -8.68 4.51
C ASN A 346 -10.89 -8.02 3.92
N ARG A 347 -9.76 -8.73 3.75
CA ARG A 347 -8.47 -8.17 3.29
C ARG A 347 -8.55 -7.31 2.01
N ASN A 348 -9.72 -7.27 1.37
CA ASN A 348 -10.11 -6.48 0.22
C ASN A 348 -10.69 -5.08 0.52
N PHE A 349 -10.79 -4.63 1.78
CA PHE A 349 -11.27 -3.25 2.09
C PHE A 349 -10.27 -2.12 1.75
N GLY A 350 -9.12 -2.46 1.15
CA GLY A 350 -8.14 -1.49 0.67
C GLY A 350 -7.61 -1.86 -0.70
N GLY A 351 -8.38 -1.58 -1.75
CA GLY A 351 -7.92 -1.66 -3.13
C GLY A 351 -7.68 -3.07 -3.66
N ARG A 352 -7.52 -3.16 -4.98
CA ARG A 352 -6.86 -4.30 -5.62
C ARG A 352 -5.46 -4.43 -5.02
N GLY A 353 -5.31 -5.23 -3.97
CA GLY A 353 -4.02 -5.82 -3.65
C GLY A 353 -3.53 -6.58 -4.89
N PRO A 354 -2.22 -6.62 -5.15
CA PRO A 354 -1.68 -7.32 -6.31
C PRO A 354 -2.12 -8.78 -6.23
N ASP A 355 -2.62 -9.27 -7.37
CA ASP A 355 -2.94 -10.67 -7.62
C ASP A 355 -1.93 -11.59 -6.89
N PRO A 356 -2.36 -12.57 -6.07
CA PRO A 356 -1.46 -13.51 -5.41
C PRO A 356 -0.58 -14.32 -6.38
N ARG A 357 -0.83 -14.21 -7.70
CA ARG A 357 0.05 -14.71 -8.76
C ARG A 357 1.34 -13.91 -8.99
N PHE A 358 1.52 -12.75 -8.34
CA PHE A 358 2.74 -11.94 -8.37
C PHE A 358 3.49 -11.90 -7.04
N ARG A 359 3.48 -12.99 -6.25
CA ARG A 359 4.56 -13.21 -5.28
C ARG A 359 5.83 -13.56 -6.06
N SER A 360 6.70 -12.58 -6.22
CA SER A 360 8.09 -12.77 -6.60
C SER A 360 8.68 -13.90 -5.78
N ARG A 361 9.05 -14.98 -6.48
CA ARG A 361 9.94 -16.03 -6.03
C ARG A 361 11.25 -15.34 -5.62
N GLY A 362 11.50 -15.25 -4.31
CA GLY A 362 12.83 -14.91 -3.80
C GLY A 362 13.82 -16.03 -4.18
N PRO A 363 15.08 -15.70 -4.51
CA PRO A 363 16.13 -16.67 -4.76
C PRO A 363 16.75 -17.12 -3.43
N GLY A 364 16.77 -18.42 -3.19
CA GLY A 364 17.40 -19.03 -2.01
C GLY A 364 16.43 -19.92 -1.24
N ASP A 365 16.93 -21.08 -0.81
CA ASP A 365 16.24 -22.10 0.00
C ASP A 365 15.34 -23.07 -0.77
N ARG A 366 16.01 -23.91 -1.58
CA ARG A 366 15.63 -25.32 -1.71
C ARG A 366 16.81 -26.18 -1.27
N GLU A 367 16.75 -26.67 -0.04
CA GLU A 367 17.45 -27.90 0.33
C GLU A 367 16.81 -29.09 -0.43
N PRO A 368 17.62 -30.08 -0.84
CA PRO A 368 17.13 -31.27 -1.52
C PRO A 368 16.67 -32.29 -0.46
N ALA A 369 15.36 -32.45 -0.31
CA ALA A 369 14.80 -33.59 0.41
C ALA A 369 14.22 -34.58 -0.60
N ASP A 370 14.71 -35.82 -0.46
CA ASP A 370 14.38 -37.00 -1.22
C ASP A 370 12.87 -37.18 -1.43
N ARG A 371 12.46 -37.37 -2.69
CA ARG A 371 11.18 -37.99 -3.02
C ARG A 371 11.43 -39.20 -3.89
N GLU A 372 11.28 -40.35 -3.23
CA GLU A 372 11.13 -41.66 -3.85
C GLU A 372 9.99 -41.69 -4.90
N PRO A 373 10.10 -42.56 -5.90
CA PRO A 373 9.12 -42.69 -6.95
C PRO A 373 7.94 -43.55 -6.48
N SER A 374 6.76 -42.93 -6.32
CA SER A 374 5.51 -43.70 -6.20
C SER A 374 4.84 -43.82 -7.56
N ASP A 375 4.93 -45.04 -8.07
CA ASP A 375 4.18 -45.60 -9.17
C ASP A 375 2.68 -45.67 -8.86
N ARG A 376 1.88 -45.60 -9.94
CA ARG A 376 0.48 -46.03 -10.09
C ARG A 376 -0.62 -45.19 -9.40
N ARG A 377 -1.46 -44.58 -10.23
CA ARG A 377 -2.71 -45.25 -10.65
C ARG A 377 -3.37 -44.56 -11.83
N LEU A 378 -3.65 -45.38 -12.84
CA LEU A 378 -4.60 -45.15 -13.91
C LEU A 378 -5.97 -44.76 -13.33
N GLY A 379 -6.60 -43.81 -14.01
CA GLY A 379 -8.01 -43.47 -13.81
C GLY A 379 -8.46 -42.64 -15.00
N ASP A 380 -9.06 -43.33 -15.96
CA ASP A 380 -9.69 -42.79 -17.16
C ASP A 380 -10.61 -41.61 -16.85
N ARG A 381 -10.52 -40.55 -17.65
CA ARG A 381 -11.56 -39.53 -17.71
C ARG A 381 -11.91 -39.22 -19.17
N PRO A 382 -13.19 -39.34 -19.55
CA PRO A 382 -13.59 -39.37 -20.95
C PRO A 382 -13.57 -38.01 -21.62
N GLU A 383 -13.23 -38.05 -22.91
CA GLU A 383 -13.48 -37.02 -23.90
C GLU A 383 -14.97 -36.66 -23.91
N ASN A 384 -15.28 -35.39 -23.62
CA ASN A 384 -16.56 -34.81 -23.98
C ASN A 384 -16.34 -33.38 -24.47
N GLY A 385 -16.69 -33.18 -25.74
CA GLY A 385 -16.56 -31.94 -26.46
C GLY A 385 -17.43 -30.83 -25.88
N GLY A 386 -16.80 -29.67 -25.67
CA GLY A 386 -17.49 -28.40 -25.51
C GLY A 386 -17.62 -27.70 -26.87
N PRO A 387 -18.73 -27.00 -27.15
CA PRO A 387 -19.00 -26.38 -28.45
C PRO A 387 -18.07 -25.18 -28.74
N PRO A 388 -17.88 -24.84 -30.03
CA PRO A 388 -16.98 -23.76 -30.43
C PRO A 388 -17.47 -22.39 -29.96
N ARG A 389 -16.53 -21.58 -29.46
CA ARG A 389 -16.75 -20.18 -29.10
C ARG A 389 -17.07 -19.37 -30.36
N ARG A 390 -18.16 -18.60 -30.32
CA ARG A 390 -18.54 -17.62 -31.35
C ARG A 390 -17.42 -16.56 -31.53
N PRO A 391 -17.19 -16.08 -32.76
CA PRO A 391 -16.40 -14.86 -32.99
C PRO A 391 -17.12 -13.64 -32.40
N LEU A 392 -16.37 -12.76 -31.72
CA LEU A 392 -16.83 -11.40 -31.41
C LEU A 392 -16.73 -10.56 -32.69
N ASP A 393 -17.83 -10.43 -33.41
CA ASP A 393 -18.04 -9.31 -34.33
C ASP A 393 -18.47 -8.09 -33.52
N GLY A 394 -17.51 -7.19 -33.27
CA GLY A 394 -17.82 -5.84 -32.78
C GLY A 394 -18.39 -4.97 -33.91
N PRO A 395 -19.31 -4.04 -33.62
CA PRO A 395 -19.83 -3.13 -34.64
C PRO A 395 -18.76 -2.13 -35.09
N PRO A 396 -18.81 -1.65 -36.35
CA PRO A 396 -17.87 -0.67 -36.87
C PRO A 396 -18.04 0.70 -36.19
N PRO A 397 -16.99 1.55 -36.19
CA PRO A 397 -17.02 2.85 -35.54
C PRO A 397 -18.04 3.77 -36.23
N GLY A 398 -19.03 4.24 -35.47
CA GLY A 398 -19.99 5.24 -35.91
C GLY A 398 -19.38 6.64 -36.02
N ASP A 399 -19.95 7.43 -36.93
CA ASP A 399 -19.56 8.80 -37.25
C ASP A 399 -19.51 9.75 -36.03
N PRO A 400 -18.67 10.80 -36.06
CA PRO A 400 -18.62 11.80 -35.01
C PRO A 400 -19.95 12.58 -34.92
N PRO A 401 -20.38 12.97 -33.71
CA PRO A 401 -21.63 13.69 -33.51
C PRO A 401 -21.57 15.10 -34.14
N PRO A 402 -22.73 15.64 -34.59
CA PRO A 402 -22.78 16.97 -35.17
C PRO A 402 -22.49 18.06 -34.13
N PRO A 403 -21.96 19.22 -34.58
CA PRO A 403 -21.65 20.34 -33.70
C PRO A 403 -22.93 20.93 -33.09
N ARG A 404 -22.87 21.21 -31.78
CA ARG A 404 -23.96 21.89 -31.06
C ARG A 404 -24.15 23.31 -31.59
N PRO A 405 -25.41 23.79 -31.75
CA PRO A 405 -25.67 25.16 -32.13
C PRO A 405 -25.31 26.14 -31.00
N ASN A 406 -24.75 27.28 -31.41
CA ASN A 406 -24.32 28.37 -30.54
C ASN A 406 -25.45 28.84 -29.63
N GLY A 407 -25.25 28.70 -28.32
CA GLY A 407 -26.12 29.29 -27.30
C GLY A 407 -25.92 30.80 -27.25
N GLU A 408 -26.95 31.52 -27.68
CA GLU A 408 -27.14 32.94 -27.41
C GLU A 408 -27.21 33.19 -25.90
N ASN A 409 -26.53 34.25 -25.48
CA ASN A 409 -26.35 34.66 -24.10
C ASN A 409 -27.30 35.84 -23.84
N PRO A 410 -28.39 35.71 -23.04
CA PRO A 410 -29.21 36.86 -22.71
C PRO A 410 -28.64 37.58 -21.49
N ARG A 411 -28.26 38.82 -21.76
CA ARG A 411 -28.05 39.94 -20.85
C ARG A 411 -28.98 39.90 -19.63
N ARG A 412 -28.42 40.07 -18.43
CA ARG A 412 -29.14 40.67 -17.29
C ARG A 412 -28.59 42.05 -17.02
N GLY A 413 -29.51 43.01 -17.02
CA GLY A 413 -29.26 44.42 -16.71
C GLY A 413 -29.36 44.72 -15.21
N ASN A 414 -28.94 45.94 -14.93
CA ASN A 414 -29.07 46.70 -13.69
C ASN A 414 -30.41 46.51 -12.98
N PHE A 415 -30.36 46.25 -11.67
CA PHE A 415 -30.81 47.13 -10.59
C PHE A 415 -30.13 46.72 -9.28
#